data_AF-A0A8T5RI10-F1
#
_entry.id   AF-A0A8T5RI10-F1
#
_cell.length_a   1.000
_cell.length_b   1.000
_cell.length_c   1.000
_cell.angle_alpha   90.00
_cell.angle_beta   90.00
_cell.angle_gamma   90.00
#
_symmetry.space_group_name_H-M   'P 1'
#
loop_
_entity.id
_entity.type
_entity.pdbx_description
1 polymer ?
#
loop_
_entity_poly.entity_id
_entity_poly.type
_entity_poly.pdbx_seq_one_letter_code
_entity_poly.pdbx_strand_id
1 'polypeptide(L)' 'MIIDKEFRGKGIGTKLIEIMKYNTIKKGCKSIELDFIFHRTQTHKFYEKNGFKKRAFEFSLKLSKS' A
#
# COMPACT_ATOMS: atom_id res chain seq x y z
N MET A 1 2.26 -5.63 -0.53
CA MET A 1 3.60 -5.64 -1.18
C MET A 1 4.68 -5.59 -0.10
N ILE A 2 5.66 -6.49 -0.17
CA ILE A 2 6.79 -6.52 0.77
C ILE A 2 8.07 -6.45 -0.05
N ILE A 3 8.97 -5.54 0.32
CA ILE A 3 10.34 -5.48 -0.22
C ILE A 3 11.27 -5.94 0.89
N ASP A 4 12.16 -6.87 0.55
CA ASP A 4 13.20 -7.31 1.46
C ASP A 4 14.04 -6.12 1.97
N LYS A 5 14.46 -6.16 3.23
CA LYS A 5 15.14 -5.04 3.89
C LYS A 5 16.40 -4.59 3.14
N GLU A 6 17.14 -5.51 2.54
CA GLU A 6 18.39 -5.24 1.80
C GLU A 6 18.16 -4.49 0.47
N PHE A 7 16.91 -4.50 0.00
CA PHE A 7 16.50 -3.95 -1.28
C PHE A 7 15.64 -2.68 -1.13
N ARG A 8 15.34 -2.27 0.11
CA ARG A 8 14.61 -1.02 0.39
C ARG A 8 15.47 0.20 0.06
N GLY A 9 14.80 1.33 -0.23
CA GLY A 9 15.47 2.58 -0.59
C GLY A 9 16.01 2.64 -2.02
N LYS A 10 16.01 1.52 -2.77
CA LYS A 10 16.51 1.42 -4.15
C LYS A 10 15.46 1.71 -5.24
N GLY A 11 14.33 2.32 -4.88
CA GLY A 11 13.24 2.65 -5.83
C GLY A 11 12.40 1.47 -6.34
N ILE A 12 12.70 0.23 -5.93
CA ILE A 12 12.01 -0.99 -6.40
C ILE A 12 10.50 -0.92 -6.16
N GLY A 13 10.07 -0.46 -4.98
CA GLY A 13 8.66 -0.31 -4.66
C GLY A 13 7.92 0.61 -5.63
N THR A 14 8.52 1.74 -6.01
CA THR A 14 7.93 2.68 -6.98
C THR A 14 7.78 2.02 -8.35
N LYS A 15 8.82 1.33 -8.83
CA LYS A 15 8.80 0.63 -10.11
C LYS A 15 7.73 -0.46 -10.17
N LEU A 16 7.51 -1.18 -9.07
CA LEU A 16 6.42 -2.15 -8.96
C LEU A 16 5.04 -1.49 -9.08
N ILE A 17 4.83 -0.33 -8.44
CA ILE A 17 3.58 0.42 -8.56
C ILE A 17 3.36 0.90 -10.00
N GLU A 18 4.39 1.37 -10.69
CA GLU A 18 4.31 1.79 -12.11
C GLU A 18 3.90 0.62 -13.01
N ILE A 19 4.54 -0.54 -12.84
CA ILE A 19 4.21 -1.76 -13.58
C ILE A 19 2.77 -2.19 -13.30
N MET A 20 2.33 -2.13 -12.04
CA MET A 20 0.94 -2.42 -11.68
C MET A 20 -0.02 -1.48 -12.41
N LYS A 21 0.20 -0.16 -12.33
CA LYS A 21 -0.63 0.85 -13.01
C LYS A 21 -0.74 0.58 -14.51
N TYR A 22 0.40 0.37 -15.17
CA TYR A 22 0.45 0.09 -16.61
C TYR A 22 -0.40 -1.15 -16.96
N ASN A 23 -0.20 -2.25 -16.23
CA ASN A 23 -0.91 -3.50 -16.49
C ASN A 23 -2.40 -3.41 -16.19
N THR A 24 -2.80 -2.71 -15.12
CA THR A 24 -4.22 -2.54 -14.77
C THR A 24 -4.95 -1.66 -15.76
N ILE A 25 -4.31 -0.58 -16.24
CA ILE A 25 -4.88 0.27 -17.30
C ILE A 25 -5.05 -0.54 -18.59
N LYS A 26 -4.03 -1.31 -18.99
CA LYS A 26 -4.10 -2.18 -20.17
C LYS A 26 -5.22 -3.22 -20.10
N LYS A 27 -5.57 -3.67 -18.88
CA LYS A 27 -6.66 -4.61 -18.62
C LYS A 27 -8.04 -3.93 -18.49
N GLY A 28 -8.13 -2.61 -18.61
CA GLY A 28 -9.39 -1.86 -18.46
C GLY A 28 -9.85 -1.72 -17.00
N CYS A 29 -8.99 -1.97 -16.02
CA CYS A 29 -9.30 -1.77 -14.61
C CYS A 29 -9.38 -0.27 -14.27
N LYS A 30 -10.31 0.11 -13.40
CA LYS A 30 -10.57 1.51 -13.02
C LYS A 30 -9.86 1.95 -11.73
N SER A 31 -9.46 1.01 -10.88
CA SER A 31 -8.82 1.28 -9.60
C SER A 31 -7.85 0.18 -9.19
N ILE A 32 -6.93 0.54 -8.29
CA ILE A 32 -6.11 -0.39 -7.50
C ILE A 32 -6.43 -0.09 -6.05
N GLU A 33 -6.92 -1.10 -5.33
CA GLU A 33 -7.22 -1.01 -3.90
C GLU A 33 -6.26 -1.90 -3.13
N LEU A 34 -5.85 -1.41 -1.96
CA LEU A 34 -4.89 -2.07 -1.09
C LEU A 34 -5.37 -1.89 0.34
N ASP A 35 -5.55 -2.99 1.06
CA ASP A 35 -5.78 -2.96 2.49
C ASP A 35 -4.44 -2.91 3.22
N PHE A 36 -4.31 -1.98 4.16
CA PHE A 36 -3.06 -1.75 4.88
C PHE A 36 -3.28 -2.00 6.37
N ILE A 37 -2.74 -3.10 6.89
CA ILE A 37 -2.72 -3.35 8.34
C ILE A 37 -1.77 -2.33 8.99
N PHE A 38 -2.35 -1.48 9.81
CA PHE A 38 -1.80 -0.21 10.27
C PHE A 38 -0.81 -0.39 11.43
N HIS A 39 0.42 -0.84 11.16
CA HIS A 39 1.48 -0.86 12.21
C HIS A 39 2.74 -0.05 11.84
N ARG A 40 2.82 0.60 10.66
CA ARG A 40 4.03 1.33 10.23
C ARG A 40 3.71 2.65 9.51
N THR A 41 3.97 3.77 10.19
CA THR A 41 3.79 5.14 9.69
C THR A 41 4.53 5.45 8.39
N GLN A 42 5.70 4.83 8.14
CA GLN A 42 6.47 5.01 6.89
C GLN A 42 5.74 4.50 5.64
N THR A 43 4.87 3.50 5.78
CA THR A 43 4.16 2.89 4.64
C THR A 43 3.13 3.85 4.03
N HIS A 44 2.51 4.73 4.83
CA HIS A 44 1.53 5.70 4.33
C HIS A 44 2.14 6.73 3.39
N LYS A 45 3.28 7.32 3.77
CA LYS A 45 3.97 8.32 2.94
C LYS A 45 4.38 7.74 1.60
N PHE A 46 4.78 6.48 1.56
CA PHE A 46 5.14 5.80 0.32
C PHE A 46 3.95 5.70 -0.64
N TYR A 47 2.80 5.20 -0.18
CA TYR A 47 1.62 5.05 -1.05
C TYR A 47 1.02 6.40 -1.44
N GLU A 48 0.98 7.38 -0.54
CA GLU A 48 0.54 8.75 -0.87
C GLU A 48 1.43 9.39 -1.94
N LYS A 49 2.76 9.28 -1.82
CA LYS A 49 3.71 9.76 -2.84
C LYS A 49 3.48 9.08 -4.20
N ASN A 50 2.98 7.86 -4.21
CA ASN A 50 2.67 7.10 -5.42
C ASN A 50 1.23 7.32 -5.94
N GLY A 51 0.47 8.27 -5.36
CA GLY A 51 -0.84 8.69 -5.85
C GLY A 51 -2.04 7.94 -5.25
N PHE A 52 -1.81 7.10 -4.24
CA PHE A 52 -2.91 6.48 -3.48
C PHE A 52 -3.54 7.50 -2.53
N LYS A 53 -4.86 7.42 -2.37
CA LYS A 53 -5.60 8.20 -1.39
C LYS A 53 -5.98 7.32 -0.21
N LYS A 54 -5.85 7.84 1.02
CA LYS A 54 -6.40 7.18 2.21
C LYS A 54 -7.92 7.10 2.08
N ARG A 55 -8.49 5.90 2.23
CA ARG A 55 -9.94 5.66 2.05
C ARG A 55 -10.63 4.95 3.22
N ALA A 56 -9.90 4.36 4.17
CA ALA A 56 -10.50 3.68 5.31
C ALA A 56 -9.74 3.98 6.61
N PHE A 57 -10.50 4.23 7.69
CA PHE A 57 -10.03 4.18 9.07
C PHE A 57 -10.50 2.84 9.65
N GLU A 58 -9.56 2.00 10.09
CA GLU A 58 -9.88 0.76 10.77
C GLU A 58 -9.96 1.02 12.28
N PHE A 59 -11.12 0.75 12.88
CA PHE A 59 -11.32 0.82 14.33
C PHE A 59 -11.35 -0.60 14.89
N SER A 60 -10.59 -0.86 15.94
CA SER A 60 -10.64 -2.13 16.67
C SER A 60 -10.77 -1.88 18.16
N LEU A 61 -11.67 -2.63 18.81
CA LEU A 61 -11.82 -2.65 20.26
C LEU A 61 -11.59 -4.08 20.75
N LYS A 62 -10.52 -4.29 21.50
CA LYS A 62 -10.23 -5.58 22.11
C LYS A 62 -10.98 -5.67 23.44
N LEU A 63 -11.92 -6.59 23.53
CA LEU A 63 -12.59 -6.92 24.79
C LEU A 63 -11.81 -8.03 25.49
N SER A 64 -11.34 -7.79 26.71
CA SER A 64 -10.82 -8.86 27.57
C SER A 64 -11.99 -9.70 28.10
N LYS A 65 -11.86 -11.03 28.07
CA LYS A 65 -12.70 -11.90 28.90
C LYS A 65 -12.21 -11.80 30.35
N SER A 66 -13.15 -11.62 31.29
CA SER A 66 -12.92 -11.75 32.73
C SER A 66 -12.41 -13.14 33.11
#